data_AF-A0A951LVC9-F1
#
_entry.id   AF-A0A951LVC9-F1
#
_cell.length_a   1.000
_cell.length_b   1.000
_cell.length_c   1.000
_cell.angle_alpha   90.00
_cell.angle_beta   90.00
_cell.angle_gamma   90.00
#
_symmetry.space_group_name_H-M   'P 1'
#
loop_
_entity.id
_entity.type
_entity.pdbx_description
1 polymer ?
#
loop_
_entity_poly.entity_id
_entity_poly.type
_entity_poly.pdbx_seq_one_letter_code
_entity_poly.pdbx_strand_id
1 'polypeptide(L)' 'NEYIRADSLAFLSIDGLYRALGEDVRDEAQPQYCDACFSGAYPTRLTDHEEQDHPDQLAMLAERYG' A
#
# COMPACT_ATOMS: atom_id res chain seq x y z
N ASN A 1 14.60 2.82 -16.22
CA ASN A 1 15.74 2.41 -15.35
C ASN A 1 16.74 3.52 -15.05
N GLU A 2 16.29 4.77 -14.96
CA GLU A 2 17.20 5.90 -14.79
C GLU A 2 17.77 5.99 -13.37
N TYR A 3 16.94 5.65 -12.38
CA TYR A 3 17.33 5.70 -10.96
C TYR A 3 18.25 4.56 -10.54
N ILE A 4 17.93 3.33 -10.96
CA ILE A 4 18.71 2.13 -10.58
C ILE A 4 19.81 1.77 -11.59
N ARG A 5 19.84 2.42 -12.77
CA ARG A 5 20.83 2.23 -13.85
C ARG A 5 20.99 0.78 -14.35
N ALA A 6 19.89 0.05 -14.49
CA ALA A 6 19.87 -1.29 -15.08
C ALA A 6 19.51 -1.27 -16.58
N ASP A 7 20.03 -2.21 -17.38
CA ASP A 7 19.70 -2.32 -18.81
C ASP A 7 18.21 -2.64 -19.04
N SER A 8 17.61 -3.47 -18.17
CA SER A 8 16.18 -3.77 -18.18
C SER A 8 15.65 -3.99 -16.76
N LEU A 9 14.36 -3.72 -16.57
CA LEU A 9 13.63 -3.92 -15.32
C LEU A 9 12.23 -4.38 -15.67
N ALA A 10 11.78 -5.42 -14.98
CA ALA A 10 10.43 -5.90 -15.03
C ALA A 10 9.98 -6.25 -13.63
N PHE A 11 8.69 -6.12 -13.39
CA PHE A 11 8.04 -6.54 -12.15
C PHE A 11 7.23 -7.80 -12.42
N LEU A 12 7.12 -8.66 -11.41
CA LEU A 12 6.13 -9.73 -11.44
C LEU A 12 4.72 -9.12 -11.38
N SER A 13 3.78 -9.71 -12.11
CA SER A 13 2.36 -9.40 -11.87
C SER A 13 1.91 -10.00 -10.53
N ILE A 14 0.83 -9.49 -9.96
CA ILE A 14 0.23 -10.05 -8.75
C ILE A 14 -0.16 -11.52 -8.97
N ASP A 15 -0.78 -11.85 -10.10
CA ASP A 15 -1.09 -13.25 -10.44
C ASP A 15 0.16 -14.12 -10.58
N GLY A 16 1.27 -13.54 -11.05
CA GLY A 16 2.55 -14.22 -11.12
C GLY A 16 3.13 -14.51 -9.73
N LEU A 17 2.99 -13.56 -8.80
CA LEU A 17 3.40 -13.73 -7.41
C LEU A 17 2.62 -14.86 -6.72
N TYR A 18 1.29 -14.90 -6.86
CA TYR A 18 0.45 -15.95 -6.27
C TYR A 18 0.76 -17.33 -6.83
N ARG A 19 0.94 -17.45 -8.15
CA ARG A 19 1.38 -18.71 -8.78
C ARG A 19 2.74 -19.19 -8.26
N ALA A 20 3.67 -18.28 -8.01
CA ALA A 20 4.98 -18.62 -7.46
C ALA A 20 4.91 -19.11 -6.00
N LEU A 21 3.88 -18.71 -5.25
CA LEU A 21 3.61 -19.18 -3.89
C LEU A 21 2.82 -20.49 -3.84
N GLY A 22 2.39 -21.02 -5.00
CA GLY A 22 1.63 -22.27 -5.10
C GLY A 22 0.11 -22.09 -5.10
N GLU A 23 -0.39 -20.86 -5.21
CA GLU A 23 -1.80 -20.56 -5.38
C GLU A 23 -2.17 -20.50 -6.86
N ASP A 24 -3.33 -21.03 -7.24
CA ASP A 24 -3.81 -20.95 -8.63
C ASP A 24 -4.23 -19.51 -9.01
N VAL A 25 -4.91 -18.81 -8.09
CA VAL A 25 -5.41 -17.45 -8.28
C VAL A 25 -5.53 -16.72 -6.93
N ARG A 26 -5.39 -15.39 -6.95
CA ARG A 26 -5.69 -14.53 -5.80
C ARG A 26 -7.20 -14.39 -5.62
N ASP A 27 -7.70 -14.55 -4.40
CA ASP A 27 -9.06 -14.13 -4.05
C ASP A 27 -9.08 -12.60 -3.85
N GLU A 28 -9.91 -11.89 -4.61
CA GLU A 28 -10.00 -10.43 -4.52
C GLU A 28 -10.71 -9.91 -3.27
N ALA A 29 -11.67 -10.68 -2.75
CA ALA A 29 -12.44 -10.30 -1.56
C ALA A 29 -11.70 -10.67 -0.28
N GLN A 30 -10.97 -11.79 -0.28
CA GLN A 30 -10.23 -12.30 0.87
C GLN A 30 -8.86 -12.88 0.45
N PRO A 31 -7.87 -12.02 0.17
CA PRO A 31 -6.56 -12.46 -0.31
C PRO A 31 -5.89 -13.44 0.64
N GLN A 32 -5.27 -14.49 0.09
CA GLN A 32 -4.60 -15.54 0.89
C GLN A 32 -3.38 -15.00 1.66
N TYR A 33 -2.77 -13.92 1.18
CA TYR A 33 -1.61 -13.27 1.81
C TYR A 33 -1.83 -11.76 1.95
N CYS A 34 -1.12 -11.14 2.89
CA CYS A 34 -1.07 -9.68 2.96
C CYS A 34 -0.25 -9.14 1.78
N ASP A 35 -0.95 -8.58 0.79
CA ASP A 35 -0.36 -8.03 -0.43
C ASP A 35 -0.66 -6.54 -0.65
N ALA A 36 -1.17 -5.87 0.37
CA ALA A 36 -1.61 -4.47 0.30
C ALA A 36 -0.48 -3.51 -0.11
N CYS A 37 0.79 -3.84 0.18
CA CYS A 37 1.94 -3.06 -0.30
C CYS A 37 2.07 -3.01 -1.83
N PHE A 38 1.45 -3.96 -2.54
CA PHE A 38 1.45 -4.03 -4.00
C PHE A 38 0.07 -3.70 -4.59
N SER A 39 -1.01 -4.16 -3.94
CA SER A 39 -2.40 -3.99 -4.43
C SER A 39 -3.06 -2.69 -3.98
N GLY A 40 -2.55 -2.07 -2.89
CA GLY A 40 -3.19 -0.95 -2.20
C GLY A 40 -4.43 -1.35 -1.37
N ALA A 41 -4.84 -2.61 -1.39
CA ALA A 41 -6.05 -3.09 -0.73
C ALA A 41 -5.83 -3.37 0.77
N TYR A 42 -5.52 -2.33 1.54
CA TYR A 42 -5.40 -2.45 3.00
C TYR A 42 -6.77 -2.75 3.63
N PRO A 43 -6.86 -3.69 4.59
CA PRO A 43 -8.11 -4.00 5.27
C PRO A 43 -8.54 -2.92 6.28
N THR A 44 -7.71 -1.88 6.45
CA THR A 44 -7.93 -0.74 7.35
C THR A 44 -7.66 0.56 6.60
N ARG A 45 -8.29 1.65 7.04
CA ARG A 45 -7.97 2.99 6.53
C ARG A 45 -6.54 3.39 6.87
N LEU A 46 -5.92 4.14 5.97
CA LEU A 46 -4.58 4.70 6.17
C LEU A 46 -4.74 6.14 6.65
N THR A 47 -5.22 6.34 7.87
CA THR A 47 -5.58 7.67 8.40
C THR A 47 -4.42 8.66 8.33
N ASP A 48 -3.19 8.20 8.55
CA ASP A 48 -1.96 9.00 8.44
C ASP A 48 -1.65 9.45 7.01
N HIS A 49 -2.06 8.69 6.00
CA HIS A 49 -1.92 9.02 4.58
C HIS A 49 -3.14 9.80 4.05
N GLU A 50 -4.35 9.46 4.50
CA GLU A 50 -5.61 10.06 4.06
C GLU A 50 -5.87 11.43 4.71
N GLU A 51 -5.41 11.67 5.94
CA GLU A 51 -5.61 12.93 6.68
C GLU A 51 -4.57 14.01 6.36
N GLN A 52 -3.68 13.78 5.39
CA GLN A 52 -2.71 14.82 4.96
C GLN A 52 -3.38 16.00 4.22
N ASP A 53 -4.67 15.90 3.92
CA ASP A 53 -5.46 16.92 3.22
C ASP A 53 -5.99 18.02 4.17
N HIS A 54 -5.10 18.55 5.04
CA HIS A 54 -5.31 19.53 6.13
C HIS A 54 -5.51 18.91 7.51
N PRO A 55 -4.42 18.61 8.26
CA PRO A 55 -4.53 18.53 9.71
C PRO A 55 -5.09 19.88 10.19
N ASP A 56 -6.21 19.84 10.92
CA ASP A 56 -6.85 21.04 11.46
C ASP A 56 -5.86 21.70 12.44
N GLN A 57 -5.06 22.62 11.92
CA GLN A 57 -3.92 23.23 12.63
C GLN A 57 -4.38 23.90 13.94
N LEU A 58 -5.66 24.28 14.00
CA LEU A 58 -6.30 24.87 15.17
C LEU A 58 -6.51 23.85 16.30
N ALA A 59 -6.86 22.60 15.98
CA ALA A 59 -7.00 21.53 16.97
C ALA A 59 -5.64 21.18 17.61
N MET A 60 -4.59 21.10 16.79
CA MET A 60 -3.21 20.86 17.26
C MET A 60 -2.66 21.98 18.16
N LEU A 61 -3.09 23.22 17.93
CA LEU A 61 -2.75 24.34 18.82
C LEU A 61 -3.52 24.25 20.14
N ALA A 62 -4.82 23.92 20.09
CA ALA A 62 -5.65 23.80 21.28
C ALA A 62 -5.14 22.70 22.25
N GLU A 63 -4.67 21.56 21.74
CA GLU A 63 -4.07 20.50 22.56
C GLU A 63 -2.75 20.91 23.23
N ARG A 64 -2.02 21.88 22.67
CA ARG A 64 -0.75 22.36 23.23
C ARG A 64 -0.94 23.43 24.30
N TYR A 65 -2.14 24.02 24.39
CA TYR A 65 -2.47 25.12 25.29
C TYR A 65 -3.64 24.82 26.25
N GLY A 66 -4.20 23.61 26.22
CA GLY A 66 -5.11 23.07 27.24
C GLY A 66 -4.36 22.22 28.27
#